data_AF-D3H643-F1
#
_entry.id   AF-D3H643-F1
#
_cell.length_a   1.000
_cell.length_b   1.000
_cell.length_c   1.000
_cell.angle_alpha   90.00
_cell.angle_beta   90.00
_cell.angle_gamma   90.00
#
_symmetry.space_group_name_H-M   'P 1'
#
loop_
_entity.id
_entity.type
_entity.pdbx_description
1 polymer ?
#
loop_
_entity_poly.entity_id
_entity_poly.type
_entity_poly.pdbx_seq_one_letter_code
_entity_poly.pdbx_strand_id
1 'polypeptide(L)'
;MFSEQRRREEQALLAQDYALEQAEEKGLERGLERGRAEGIEKGREEGIEEGLKVGLVNLVHQGLLTSDVASQQLGMTVTEFESLL
;
A
#
# COMPACT_ATOMS: atom_id res chain seq x y z
N MET A 1 -27.84 48.29 -14.88
CA MET A 1 -28.50 46.97 -14.82
C MET A 1 -27.65 45.87 -15.45
N PHE A 2 -27.28 45.94 -16.74
CA PHE A 2 -26.50 44.87 -17.42
C PHE A 2 -25.07 44.61 -16.87
N SER A 3 -24.42 45.57 -16.20
CA SER A 3 -23.03 45.45 -15.72
C SER A 3 -22.87 44.68 -14.39
N GLU A 4 -23.92 44.58 -13.58
CA GLU A 4 -23.86 43.82 -12.32
C GLU A 4 -24.16 42.34 -12.53
N GLN A 5 -25.06 42.04 -13.46
CA GLN A 5 -25.39 40.65 -13.81
C GLN A 5 -24.21 39.94 -14.46
N ARG A 6 -23.53 40.60 -15.41
CA ARG A 6 -22.30 40.07 -16.02
C ARG A 6 -21.18 39.82 -15.01
N ARG A 7 -20.98 40.74 -14.05
CA ARG A 7 -19.99 40.54 -12.97
C ARG A 7 -20.34 39.35 -12.07
N ARG A 8 -21.62 39.12 -11.78
CA ARG A 8 -22.05 37.94 -10.99
C ARG A 8 -21.88 36.64 -11.76
N GLU A 9 -22.18 36.64 -13.05
CA GLU A 9 -21.97 35.47 -13.93
C GLU A 9 -20.48 35.12 -14.03
N GLU A 10 -19.62 36.12 -14.22
CA GLU A 10 -18.16 35.93 -14.22
C GLU A 10 -17.65 35.42 -12.86
N GLN A 11 -18.15 35.97 -11.75
CA GLN A 11 -17.79 35.48 -10.41
C GLN A 11 -18.26 34.04 -10.14
N ALA A 12 -19.45 33.68 -10.61
CA ALA A 12 -19.98 32.33 -10.46
C ALA A 12 -19.17 31.32 -11.27
N LEU A 13 -18.74 31.70 -12.49
CA LEU A 13 -17.88 30.88 -13.33
C LEU A 13 -16.52 30.66 -12.66
N LEU A 14 -15.89 31.73 -12.17
CA LEU A 14 -14.61 31.63 -11.45
C LEU A 14 -14.71 30.78 -10.18
N ALA A 15 -15.81 30.89 -9.43
CA ALA A 15 -16.03 30.08 -8.24
C ALA A 15 -16.25 28.60 -8.59
N GLN A 16 -16.91 28.31 -9.72
CA GLN A 16 -17.08 26.96 -10.24
C GLN A 16 -15.75 26.35 -10.67
N ASP A 17 -14.94 27.09 -11.44
CA ASP A 17 -13.63 26.64 -11.89
C ASP A 17 -12.70 26.38 -10.69
N TYR A 18 -12.70 27.27 -9.70
CA TYR A 18 -11.94 27.08 -8.47
C TYR A 18 -12.40 25.86 -7.66
N ALA A 19 -13.71 25.62 -7.58
CA ALA A 19 -14.25 24.46 -6.89
C ALA A 19 -13.89 23.15 -7.60
N LEU A 20 -13.87 23.15 -8.93
CA LEU A 20 -13.45 22.01 -9.75
C LEU A 20 -11.97 21.72 -9.54
N GLU A 21 -11.10 22.73 -9.69
CA GLU A 21 -9.66 22.61 -9.49
C GLU A 21 -9.34 22.06 -8.09
N GLN A 22 -10.01 22.58 -7.05
CA GLN A 22 -9.87 22.11 -5.68
C GLN A 22 -10.36 20.67 -5.47
N ALA A 23 -11.40 20.24 -6.19
CA ALA A 23 -11.89 18.88 -6.12
C ALA A 23 -10.92 17.90 -6.80
N GLU A 24 -10.34 18.30 -7.93
CA GLU A 24 -9.32 17.52 -8.65
C GLU A 24 -8.04 17.38 -7.85
N GLU A 25 -7.53 18.48 -7.29
CA GLU A 25 -6.32 18.47 -6.46
C GLU A 25 -6.50 17.56 -5.24
N LYS A 26 -7.61 17.70 -4.51
CA LYS A 26 -7.92 16.84 -3.36
C LYS A 26 -8.14 15.38 -3.75
N GLY A 27 -8.74 15.14 -4.91
CA GLY A 27 -8.94 13.80 -5.44
C GLY A 27 -7.61 13.12 -5.72
N LEU A 28 -6.70 13.84 -6.38
CA LEU A 28 -5.37 13.37 -6.72
C LEU A 28 -4.52 13.14 -5.47
N GLU A 29 -4.49 14.10 -4.56
CA GLU A 29 -3.73 14.00 -3.30
C GLU A 29 -4.15 12.77 -2.49
N ARG A 30 -5.47 12.57 -2.31
CA ARG A 30 -6.00 11.40 -1.60
C ARG A 30 -5.69 10.09 -2.32
N GLY A 31 -5.74 10.08 -3.66
CA GLY A 31 -5.41 8.91 -4.45
C GLY A 31 -3.95 8.51 -4.29
N LEU A 32 -3.04 9.49 -4.34
CA LEU A 32 -1.61 9.28 -4.16
C LEU A 32 -1.26 8.86 -2.73
N GLU A 33 -1.84 9.51 -1.73
CA GLU A 33 -1.61 9.18 -0.32
C GLU A 33 -2.04 7.75 -0.01
N ARG A 34 -3.25 7.35 -0.46
CA ARG A 34 -3.75 5.98 -0.28
C ARG A 34 -2.89 4.96 -1.01
N GLY A 35 -2.61 5.19 -2.30
CA GLY A 35 -1.81 4.27 -3.09
C GLY A 35 -0.40 4.08 -2.52
N ARG A 36 0.20 5.15 -1.99
CA ARG A 36 1.50 5.08 -1.31
C ARG A 36 1.41 4.32 0.02
N ALA A 37 0.40 4.60 0.84
CA ALA A 37 0.22 3.93 2.13
C ALA A 37 0.01 2.41 1.93
N GLU A 38 -0.92 2.03 1.05
CA GLU A 38 -1.20 0.63 0.71
C GLU A 38 0.03 -0.07 0.12
N GLY A 39 0.76 0.60 -0.78
CA GLY A 39 1.98 0.05 -1.38
C GLY A 39 3.09 -0.19 -0.34
N ILE A 40 3.27 0.73 0.61
CA ILE A 40 4.24 0.57 1.69
C ILE A 40 3.82 -0.55 2.64
N GLU A 41 2.55 -0.59 3.03
CA GLU A 41 2.03 -1.62 3.95
C GLU A 41 2.21 -3.01 3.35
N LYS A 42 1.74 -3.21 2.10
CA LYS A 42 1.87 -4.48 1.40
C LYS A 42 3.33 -4.89 1.20
N GLY A 43 4.18 -3.96 0.74
CA GLY A 43 5.60 -4.25 0.55
C GLY A 43 6.32 -4.59 1.85
N ARG A 44 5.92 -3.99 2.97
CA ARG A 44 6.46 -4.30 4.29
C ARG A 44 6.00 -5.68 4.77
N GLU A 45 4.73 -6.01 4.60
CA GLU A 45 4.20 -7.34 4.97
C GLU A 45 4.87 -8.45 4.17
N GLU A 46 4.92 -8.32 2.85
CA GLU A 46 5.59 -9.28 1.97
C GLU A 46 7.09 -9.40 2.32
N GLY A 47 7.78 -8.28 2.55
CA GLY A 47 9.20 -8.28 2.93
C GLY A 47 9.47 -8.95 4.27
N ILE A 48 8.57 -8.81 5.26
CA ILE A 48 8.69 -9.48 6.56
C ILE A 48 8.45 -10.98 6.40
N GLU A 49 7.43 -11.38 5.64
CA GLU A 49 7.12 -12.79 5.40
C GLU A 49 8.28 -13.51 4.69
N GLU A 50 8.81 -12.93 3.63
CA GLU A 50 9.97 -13.48 2.90
C GLU A 50 11.24 -13.48 3.75
N GLY A 51 11.48 -12.42 4.53
CA GLY A 51 12.59 -12.37 5.47
C GLY A 51 12.52 -13.45 6.55
N LEU A 52 11.32 -13.73 7.06
CA LEU A 52 11.08 -14.81 8.03
C LEU A 52 11.31 -16.18 7.40
N LYS A 53 10.81 -16.43 6.18
CA LYS A 53 11.04 -17.68 5.44
C LYS A 53 12.54 -17.95 5.28
N VAL A 54 13.27 -16.98 4.73
CA VAL A 54 14.74 -17.09 4.52
C VAL A 54 15.47 -17.29 5.85
N GLY A 55 15.07 -16.57 6.90
CA GLY A 55 15.66 -16.71 8.23
C GLY A 55 15.49 -18.12 8.80
N LEU A 56 14.29 -18.69 8.72
CA LEU A 56 14.00 -20.05 9.22
C LEU A 56 14.70 -21.12 8.39
N VAL A 57 14.72 -21.00 7.06
CA VAL A 57 15.48 -21.89 6.16
C VAL A 57 16.97 -21.90 6.55
N ASN A 58 17.56 -20.73 6.81
CA ASN A 58 18.96 -20.64 7.22
C ASN A 58 19.23 -21.29 8.57
N LEU A 59 18.31 -21.16 9.53
CA LEU A 59 18.44 -21.80 10.85
C LEU A 59 18.36 -23.32 10.76
N VAL A 60 17.50 -23.85 9.89
CA VAL A 60 17.41 -25.29 9.61
C VAL A 60 18.69 -25.79 8.92
N HIS A 61 19.21 -25.06 7.93
CA HIS A 61 20.47 -25.37 7.27
C HIS A 61 21.67 -25.39 8.25
N GLN A 62 21.66 -24.52 9.25
CA GLN A 62 22.69 -24.47 10.29
C GLN A 62 22.51 -25.57 11.35
N GLY A 63 21.46 -26.38 11.26
CA GLY A 63 21.12 -27.40 12.25
C GLY A 63 20.67 -26.82 13.60
N LEU A 64 20.32 -25.54 13.64
CA LEU A 64 19.85 -24.84 14.84
C LEU A 64 18.34 -25.04 15.07
N LEU A 65 17.62 -25.45 14.04
CA LEU A 65 16.18 -25.69 14.08
C LEU A 65 15.83 -26.92 13.23
N THR A 66 14.69 -27.56 13.51
CA THR A 66 14.16 -28.65 12.67
C THR A 66 13.12 -28.14 11.68
N SER A 67 12.96 -28.84 10.55
CA SER A 67 11.93 -28.54 9.55
C SER A 67 10.52 -28.52 10.13
N ASP A 68 10.22 -29.37 11.11
CA ASP A 68 8.93 -29.37 11.82
C ASP A 68 8.64 -28.06 12.53
N VAL A 69 9.62 -27.50 13.26
CA VAL A 69 9.43 -26.25 14.00
C VAL A 69 9.37 -25.05 13.06
N ALA A 70 10.20 -25.03 12.00
CA ALA A 70 10.19 -23.95 11.02
C ALA A 70 8.89 -23.91 10.22
N SER A 71 8.39 -25.06 9.76
CA SER A 71 7.15 -25.16 8.99
C SER A 71 5.94 -24.70 9.80
N GLN A 72 5.85 -25.08 11.08
CA GLN A 72 4.80 -24.60 11.99
C GLN A 72 4.83 -23.07 12.17
N GLN A 73 6.01 -22.47 12.28
CA GLN A 73 6.16 -21.02 12.44
C GLN A 73 5.73 -20.24 11.19
N LEU A 74 5.84 -20.86 10.02
CA LEU A 74 5.36 -20.31 8.75
C LEU A 74 3.91 -20.69 8.43
N GLY A 75 3.27 -21.51 9.28
CA GLY A 75 1.89 -21.97 9.05
C GLY A 75 1.74 -22.88 7.82
N MET A 76 2.80 -23.58 7.42
CA MET A 76 2.81 -24.52 6.29
C MET A 76 3.13 -25.94 6.74
N THR A 77 2.96 -26.91 5.84
CA THR A 77 3.33 -28.30 6.11
C THR A 77 4.84 -28.49 6.09
N VAL A 78 5.33 -29.55 6.76
CA VAL A 78 6.76 -29.91 6.74
C VAL A 78 7.24 -30.13 5.30
N THR A 79 6.44 -30.81 4.47
CA THR A 79 6.78 -31.08 3.07
C THR A 79 6.88 -29.82 2.22
N GLU A 80 5.98 -28.85 2.42
CA GLU A 80 6.07 -27.55 1.75
C GLU A 80 7.34 -26.80 2.18
N PHE A 81 7.66 -26.81 3.47
CA PHE A 81 8.88 -26.19 3.97
C PHE A 81 10.15 -26.88 3.45
N GLU A 82 10.18 -28.22 3.41
CA GLU A 82 11.30 -28.99 2.86
C GLU A 82 11.55 -28.71 1.38
N SER A 83 10.53 -28.27 0.63
CA SER A 83 10.71 -27.82 -0.76
C SER A 83 11.44 -26.47 -0.89
N LEU A 84 11.56 -25.72 0.21
CA LEU A 84 12.29 -24.45 0.30
C LEU A 84 13.74 -24.62 0.78
N LEU A 85 14.12 -25.82 1.23
CA LEU A 85 15.48 -26.16 1.64
C LEU A 85 16.35 -26.48 0.43
#